data_AF-A0A830E7T6-F1
#
_entry.id   AF-A0A830E7T6-F1
#
_cell.length_a   1.000
_cell.length_b   1.000
_cell.length_c   1.000
_cell.angle_alpha   90.00
_cell.angle_beta   90.00
_cell.angle_gamma   90.00
#
_symmetry.space_group_name_H-M   'P 1'
#
loop_
_entity.id
_entity.type
_entity.pdbx_description
1 polymer ?
#
loop_
_entity_poly.entity_id
_entity_poly.type
_entity_poly.pdbx_seq_one_letter_code
_entity_poly.pdbx_strand_id
1 'polypeptide(L)'
;MDGDVDIYDVIIIGAGIVGLSAALYTARQGLKTLVINKDIGGQLSLTDEVQNYPGFISIKGLDLVRRVENQARVFGAEVVFNEVIKLDKVDEGDFIVKTASGDE
;
A
#
# COMPACT_ATOMS: atom_id res chain seq x y z
N MET A 1 -2.99 27.51 -10.92
CA MET A 1 -3.08 26.14 -11.44
C MET A 1 -3.62 25.35 -10.28
N ASP A 2 -4.93 25.15 -10.27
CA ASP A 2 -5.54 24.20 -9.35
C ASP A 2 -4.99 22.84 -9.78
N GLY A 3 -4.12 22.25 -8.95
CA GLY A 3 -3.56 20.93 -9.25
C GLY A 3 -4.69 19.92 -9.30
N ASP A 4 -4.69 19.04 -10.30
CA ASP A 4 -5.63 17.92 -10.33
C ASP A 4 -5.39 17.07 -9.07
N VAL A 5 -6.40 17.02 -8.19
CA VAL A 5 -6.39 16.18 -6.99
C VAL A 5 -6.85 14.79 -7.39
N ASP A 6 -6.00 13.78 -7.22
CA ASP A 6 -6.38 12.40 -7.50
C ASP A 6 -7.22 11.83 -6.35
N ILE A 7 -8.52 11.66 -6.58
CA ILE A 7 -9.43 11.12 -5.57
C ILE A 7 -9.33 9.59 -5.54
N TYR A 8 -9.18 9.03 -4.34
CA TYR A 8 -9.19 7.59 -4.05
C TYR A 8 -10.20 7.29 -2.94
N ASP A 9 -10.85 6.13 -3.02
CA ASP A 9 -11.74 5.65 -1.94
C ASP A 9 -10.93 5.24 -0.70
N VAL A 10 -9.73 4.71 -0.92
CA VAL A 10 -8.81 4.27 0.15
C VAL A 10 -7.37 4.57 -0.22
N ILE A 11 -6.66 5.27 0.66
CA ILE A 11 -5.21 5.43 0.62
C ILE A 11 -4.58 4.66 1.78
N ILE A 12 -3.63 3.78 1.46
CA ILE A 12 -2.88 2.98 2.42
C ILE A 12 -1.43 3.49 2.43
N ILE A 13 -0.96 3.90 3.59
CA ILE A 13 0.40 4.41 3.76
C ILE A 13 1.28 3.27 4.29
N GLY A 14 2.13 2.74 3.41
CA GLY A 14 3.03 1.62 3.65
C GLY A 14 2.63 0.34 2.93
N ALA A 15 3.59 -0.27 2.23
CA ALA A 15 3.45 -1.52 1.46
C ALA A 15 4.21 -2.69 2.13
N GLY A 16 4.09 -2.80 3.44
CA GLY A 16 4.39 -4.04 4.17
C GLY A 16 3.25 -5.06 4.03
N ILE A 17 3.38 -6.21 4.68
CA ILE A 17 2.36 -7.28 4.61
C ILE A 17 0.96 -6.81 5.02
N VAL A 18 0.87 -5.93 6.02
CA VAL A 18 -0.42 -5.40 6.51
C VAL A 18 -1.06 -4.49 5.46
N GLY A 19 -0.31 -3.51 4.94
CA GLY A 19 -0.82 -2.56 3.95
C GLY A 19 -1.19 -3.23 2.63
N LEU A 20 -0.36 -4.16 2.15
CA LEU A 20 -0.67 -4.92 0.93
C LEU A 20 -1.86 -5.87 1.12
N SER A 21 -2.04 -6.44 2.31
CA SER A 21 -3.24 -7.23 2.62
C SER A 21 -4.48 -6.35 2.65
N ALA A 22 -4.42 -5.17 3.26
CA ALA A 22 -5.53 -4.20 3.22
C ALA A 22 -5.87 -3.83 1.76
N ALA A 23 -4.84 -3.53 0.95
CA ALA A 23 -5.00 -3.15 -0.45
C ALA A 23 -5.65 -4.25 -1.28
N LEU A 24 -5.25 -5.51 -1.05
CA LEU A 24 -5.88 -6.66 -1.68
C LEU A 24 -7.37 -6.71 -1.37
N TYR A 25 -7.78 -6.51 -0.12
CA TYR A 25 -9.19 -6.59 0.26
C TYR A 25 -10.00 -5.41 -0.28
N THR A 26 -9.49 -4.17 -0.20
CA THR A 26 -10.20 -2.99 -0.69
C THR A 26 -10.33 -3.00 -2.21
N ALA A 27 -9.27 -3.33 -2.93
CA ALA A 27 -9.31 -3.46 -4.39
C ALA A 27 -10.26 -4.59 -4.84
N ARG A 28 -10.29 -5.72 -4.12
CA ARG A 28 -11.26 -6.80 -4.38
C ARG A 28 -12.72 -6.40 -4.19
N GLN A 29 -12.99 -5.39 -3.37
CA GLN A 29 -14.33 -4.82 -3.19
C GLN A 29 -14.65 -3.74 -4.23
N GLY A 30 -13.75 -3.48 -5.19
CA GLY A 30 -13.92 -2.49 -6.25
C GLY A 30 -13.63 -1.04 -5.83
N LEU A 31 -13.00 -0.83 -4.66
CA LEU A 31 -12.59 0.50 -4.21
C LEU A 31 -11.34 0.95 -4.96
N LYS A 32 -11.32 2.21 -5.44
CA LYS A 32 -10.14 2.84 -6.03
C LYS A 32 -9.09 3.00 -4.93
N THR A 33 -8.13 2.07 -4.92
CA THR A 33 -7.19 1.87 -3.81
C THR A 33 -5.78 2.29 -4.23
N LEU A 34 -5.18 3.21 -3.47
CA LEU A 34 -3.78 3.59 -3.59
C LEU A 34 -2.98 3.09 -2.39
N VAL A 35 -1.79 2.57 -2.65
CA VAL A 35 -0.77 2.27 -1.64
C VAL A 35 0.44 3.16 -1.92
N ILE A 36 0.80 4.00 -0.96
CA ILE A 36 1.96 4.89 -1.04
C ILE A 36 3.05 4.36 -0.13
N ASN A 37 4.27 4.18 -0.63
CA ASN A 37 5.34 3.68 0.20
C ASN A 37 6.75 4.09 -0.24
N LYS A 38 7.67 4.23 0.72
CA LYS A 38 9.08 4.54 0.51
C LYS A 38 10.00 3.30 0.44
N ASP A 39 9.50 2.11 0.79
CA ASP A 39 10.28 0.86 0.76
C ASP A 39 9.39 -0.39 0.64
N ILE A 40 9.51 -1.19 -0.41
CA ILE A 40 8.64 -2.37 -0.58
C ILE A 40 8.93 -3.43 0.49
N GLY A 41 7.89 -3.89 1.19
CA GLY A 41 7.93 -5.04 2.08
C GLY A 41 8.14 -4.76 3.55
N GLY A 42 8.45 -3.52 3.94
CA GLY A 42 8.66 -3.14 5.33
C GLY A 42 9.66 -4.08 6.01
N GLN A 43 9.34 -4.53 7.24
CA GLN A 43 10.23 -5.39 8.01
C GLN A 43 10.48 -6.78 7.38
N LEU A 44 9.54 -7.30 6.60
CA LEU A 44 9.73 -8.60 5.93
C LEU A 44 10.75 -8.53 4.79
N SER A 45 11.03 -7.34 4.24
CA SER A 45 12.08 -7.19 3.23
C SER A 45 13.48 -7.58 3.76
N LEU A 46 13.67 -7.49 5.09
CA LEU A 46 14.92 -7.80 5.78
C LEU A 46 14.97 -9.22 6.35
N THR A 47 13.90 -10.01 6.17
CA THR A 47 13.80 -11.36 6.73
C THR A 47 14.17 -12.39 5.67
N ASP A 48 15.28 -13.09 5.89
CA ASP A 48 15.78 -14.12 4.98
C ASP A 48 14.83 -15.31 4.85
N GLU A 49 14.25 -15.76 5.98
CA GLU A 49 13.38 -16.93 6.02
C GLU A 49 12.21 -16.74 7.00
N VAL A 50 10.99 -16.97 6.50
CA VAL A 50 9.73 -16.94 7.26
C VAL A 50 9.16 -18.35 7.28
N GLN A 51 9.03 -18.94 8.48
CA GLN A 51 8.57 -20.32 8.68
C GLN A 51 7.24 -20.41 9.44
N ASN A 52 6.66 -19.26 9.79
CA ASN A 52 5.47 -19.15 10.63
C ASN A 52 4.30 -18.43 9.94
N TYR A 53 4.32 -18.33 8.61
CA TYR A 53 3.20 -17.78 7.83
C TYR A 53 2.37 -18.92 7.21
N PRO A 54 1.11 -19.14 7.64
CA PRO A 54 0.29 -20.23 7.13
C PRO A 54 0.20 -20.26 5.60
N GLY A 55 0.25 -21.46 5.03
CA GLY A 55 0.33 -21.66 3.56
C GLY A 55 1.76 -21.77 3.02
N PHE A 56 2.77 -21.47 3.84
CA PHE A 56 4.18 -21.70 3.53
C PHE A 56 4.86 -22.43 4.69
N ILE A 57 5.56 -23.53 4.40
CA ILE A 57 6.47 -24.16 5.37
C ILE A 57 7.71 -23.28 5.59
N SER A 58 8.21 -22.69 4.50
CA SER A 58 9.29 -21.71 4.50
C SER A 58 9.18 -20.84 3.24
N ILE A 59 9.43 -19.54 3.38
CA ILE A 59 9.48 -18.57 2.28
C ILE A 59 10.38 -17.39 2.65
N LYS A 60 11.07 -16.78 1.66
CA LYS A 60 11.78 -15.51 1.91
C LYS A 60 10.79 -14.39 2.20
N GLY A 61 11.10 -13.51 3.15
CA GLY A 61 10.17 -12.44 3.54
C GLY A 61 9.80 -11.51 2.38
N LEU A 62 10.78 -11.14 1.54
CA LEU A 62 10.53 -10.32 0.35
C LEU A 62 9.66 -11.05 -0.70
N ASP A 63 9.84 -12.35 -0.89
CA ASP A 63 9.04 -13.14 -1.83
C ASP A 63 7.58 -13.25 -1.36
N LEU A 64 7.35 -13.38 -0.05
CA LEU A 64 6.02 -13.36 0.53
C LEU A 64 5.31 -12.02 0.24
N VAL A 65 5.97 -10.89 0.52
CA VAL A 65 5.41 -9.55 0.25
C VAL A 65 5.07 -9.37 -1.22
N ARG A 66 6.00 -9.71 -2.13
CA ARG A 66 5.81 -9.55 -3.58
C ARG A 66 4.63 -10.37 -4.11
N ARG A 67 4.38 -11.55 -3.53
CA ARG A 67 3.20 -12.35 -3.88
C ARG A 67 1.90 -11.64 -3.51
N VAL A 68 1.82 -11.02 -2.33
CA VAL A 68 0.64 -10.28 -1.90
C VAL A 68 0.48 -8.98 -2.70
N GLU A 69 1.57 -8.26 -2.99
CA GLU A 69 1.53 -7.08 -3.87
C GLU A 69 0.98 -7.44 -5.25
N ASN A 70 1.45 -8.51 -5.85
CA ASN A 70 0.96 -8.96 -7.15
C ASN A 70 -0.54 -9.28 -7.11
N GLN A 71 -1.03 -9.95 -6.05
CA GLN A 71 -2.47 -10.19 -5.89
C GLN A 71 -3.25 -8.88 -5.77
N ALA A 72 -2.78 -7.92 -4.98
CA ALA A 72 -3.45 -6.63 -4.83
C ALA A 72 -3.54 -5.89 -6.17
N ARG A 73 -2.44 -5.84 -6.94
CA ARG A 73 -2.40 -5.22 -8.27
C ARG A 73 -3.31 -5.92 -9.28
N VAL A 74 -3.42 -7.25 -9.25
CA VAL A 74 -4.36 -8.01 -10.10
C VAL A 74 -5.81 -7.58 -9.88
N PHE A 75 -6.18 -7.18 -8.66
CA PHE A 75 -7.50 -6.65 -8.34
C PHE A 75 -7.64 -5.13 -8.50
N GLY A 76 -6.59 -4.45 -9.00
CA GLY A 76 -6.64 -3.03 -9.33
C GLY A 76 -6.06 -2.09 -8.27
N ALA A 77 -5.38 -2.60 -7.23
CA ALA A 77 -4.65 -1.73 -6.32
C ALA A 77 -3.46 -1.05 -7.02
N GLU A 78 -3.37 0.26 -6.89
CA GLU A 78 -2.21 1.04 -7.32
C GLU A 78 -1.19 1.06 -6.19
N VAL A 79 0.07 0.77 -6.50
CA VAL A 79 1.16 0.83 -5.50
C VAL A 79 2.28 1.68 -6.08
N VAL A 80 2.54 2.81 -5.44
CA VAL A 80 3.47 3.86 -5.88
C VAL A 80 4.60 4.03 -4.88
N PHE A 81 5.78 4.37 -5.41
CA PHE A 81 6.96 4.63 -4.61
C PHE A 81 7.06 6.12 -4.31
N ASN A 82 6.63 6.53 -3.12
CA ASN A 82 6.65 7.91 -2.66
C ASN A 82 6.58 7.98 -1.13
N GLU A 83 6.92 9.12 -0.55
CA GLU A 83 6.86 9.34 0.90
C GLU A 83 5.70 10.28 1.24
N VAL A 84 4.79 9.82 2.11
CA VAL A 84 3.76 10.69 2.68
C VAL A 84 4.39 11.56 3.76
N ILE A 85 4.29 12.88 3.60
CA ILE A 85 4.89 13.87 4.51
C ILE A 85 3.83 14.57 5.36
N LYS A 86 2.56 14.56 4.94
CA LYS A 86 1.48 15.22 5.66
C LYS A 86 0.13 14.56 5.39
N LEU A 87 -0.72 14.56 6.40
CA LEU A 87 -2.11 14.14 6.33
C LEU A 87 -2.97 15.22 6.98
N ASP A 88 -3.84 15.84 6.19
CA ASP A 88 -4.75 16.90 6.63
C ASP A 88 -6.18 16.38 6.57
N LYS A 89 -6.90 16.45 7.69
CA LYS A 89 -8.35 16.11 7.73
C LYS A 89 -9.13 17.31 7.19
N VAL A 90 -9.99 17.08 6.20
CA VAL A 90 -10.76 18.15 5.56
C VAL A 90 -12.16 18.23 6.14
N ASP A 91 -12.93 17.15 6.00
CA ASP A 91 -14.33 17.03 6.43
C ASP A 91 -14.58 15.72 7.20
N GLU A 92 -15.84 15.37 7.45
CA GLU A 92 -16.22 14.14 8.15
C GLU A 92 -16.08 12.91 7.24
N GLY A 93 -14.84 12.44 7.06
CA GLY A 93 -14.52 11.22 6.31
C GLY A 93 -13.34 11.37 5.36
N ASP A 94 -13.04 12.61 4.95
CA ASP A 94 -12.07 12.90 3.89
C ASP A 94 -10.74 13.41 4.43
N PHE A 95 -9.66 13.02 3.73
CA PHE A 95 -8.29 13.37 4.04
C PHE A 95 -7.54 13.81 2.78
N ILE A 96 -6.73 14.85 2.89
CA ILE A 96 -5.71 15.20 1.90
C ILE A 96 -4.39 14.57 2.33
N VAL A 97 -3.74 13.85 1.42
CA VAL A 97 -2.46 13.18 1.65
C VAL A 97 -1.41 13.86 0.80
N LYS A 98 -0.45 14.53 1.44
CA LYS A 98 0.64 15.21 0.73
C LYS A 98 1.87 14.34 0.69
N THR A 99 2.50 14.26 -0.48
CA THR A 99 3.70 13.48 -0.69
C THR A 99 4.96 14.34 -0.85
N ALA A 100 6.14 13.74 -0.73
CA ALA A 100 7.42 14.43 -0.87
C ALA A 100 7.69 14.95 -2.29
N SER A 101 7.08 14.35 -3.32
CA SER A 101 7.12 14.85 -4.70
C SER A 101 6.22 16.07 -4.93
N GLY A 102 5.33 16.39 -3.99
CA GLY A 102 4.36 17.49 -4.09
C GLY A 102 2.99 17.09 -4.61
N ASP A 103 2.70 15.79 -4.76
CA ASP A 103 1.36 15.31 -5.11
C ASP A 103 0.39 15.44 -3.92
N GLU A 104 -0.88 15.74 -4.21
CA GLU A 104 -1.99 15.90 -3.25
C GLU A 104 -3.22 15.06 -3.62
#